data_AF-A0A062WTV6-F1
#
_entry.id   AF-A0A062WTV6-F1
#
_cell.length_a   1.000
_cell.length_b   1.000
_cell.length_c   1.000
_cell.angle_alpha   90.00
_cell.angle_beta   90.00
_cell.angle_gamma   90.00
#
_symmetry.space_group_name_H-M   'P 1'
#
loop_
_entity.id
_entity.type
_entity.pdbx_description
1 polymer ?
#
loop_
_entity_poly.entity_id
_entity_poly.type
_entity_poly.pdbx_seq_one_letter_code
_entity_poly.pdbx_strand_id
1 'polypeptide(L)' 'TDGRLRIFFLPPYAPDTNPDEWVWNNVKTAQIGRKMITSVSDLYSNALTALRRLQENSALVIGFFGDPHLAYIGW' A
#
# COMPACT_ATOMS: atom_id res chain seq x y z
N THR A 1 1.57 20.20 8.45
CA THR A 1 1.71 20.25 9.92
C THR A 1 3.01 20.96 10.22
N ASP A 2 3.12 21.85 11.20
CA ASP A 2 4.36 22.58 11.51
C ASP A 2 5.42 21.64 12.13
N GLY A 3 5.83 20.60 11.40
CA GLY A 3 6.65 19.49 11.88
C GLY A 3 5.96 18.54 12.85
N ARG A 4 4.66 18.75 13.15
CA ARG A 4 3.92 17.93 14.13
C ARG A 4 3.31 16.67 13.50
N LEU A 5 3.34 15.56 14.24
CA LEU A 5 2.66 14.32 13.87
C LEU A 5 1.13 14.50 14.00
N ARG A 6 0.38 14.02 13.01
CA ARG A 6 -1.07 13.88 13.08
C ARG A 6 -1.40 12.39 13.15
N ILE A 7 -2.22 12.01 14.12
CA ILE A 7 -2.66 10.62 14.32
C ILE A 7 -4.13 10.53 13.91
N PHE A 8 -4.46 9.49 13.15
CA PHE A 8 -5.83 9.17 12.76
C PHE A 8 -6.26 7.86 13.45
N PHE A 9 -7.44 7.87 14.08
CA PHE A 9 -8.02 6.68 14.68
C PHE A 9 -8.99 6.05 13.68
N LEU A 10 -8.72 4.80 13.32
CA LEU A 10 -9.62 4.03 12.46
C LEU A 10 -10.57 3.19 13.33
N PRO A 11 -11.84 3.05 12.93
CA PRO A 11 -12.74 2.09 13.56
C PRO A 11 -12.16 0.67 13.49
N PRO A 12 -12.49 -0.21 14.44
CA PRO A 12 -12.18 -1.63 14.31
C PRO A 12 -12.75 -2.20 13.01
N TYR A 13 -12.00 -3.11 12.37
CA TYR A 13 -12.43 -3.81 11.15
C TYR A 13 -12.79 -2.90 9.96
N ALA A 14 -12.12 -1.75 9.81
CA ALA A 14 -12.31 -0.84 8.68
C ALA A 14 -11.14 -0.88 7.66
N PRO A 15 -10.89 -2.02 6.98
CA PRO A 15 -9.77 -2.15 6.04
C PRO A 15 -9.87 -1.15 4.89
N ASP A 16 -11.08 -0.86 4.41
CA ASP A 16 -11.32 0.08 3.30
C ASP A 16 -10.90 1.52 3.63
N THR A 17 -10.74 1.85 4.91
CA THR A 17 -10.24 3.16 5.36
C THR A 17 -8.73 3.17 5.63
N ASN A 18 -8.02 2.06 5.43
CA ASN A 18 -6.58 2.00 5.61
C ASN A 18 -5.86 2.11 4.25
N PRO A 19 -5.07 3.17 3.99
CA PRO A 19 -4.35 3.32 2.72
C PRO A 19 -3.37 2.17 2.44
N ASP A 20 -2.88 1.48 3.47
CA ASP A 20 -1.97 0.34 3.29
C ASP A 20 -2.64 -0.83 2.56
N GLU A 21 -3.97 -0.95 2.58
CA GLU A 21 -4.67 -2.00 1.82
C GLU A 21 -4.50 -1.80 0.31
N TRP A 22 -4.40 -0.56 -0.17
CA TRP A 22 -4.08 -0.28 -1.58
C TRP A 22 -2.66 -0.73 -1.95
N VAL A 23 -1.70 -0.53 -1.04
CA VAL A 23 -0.33 -1.03 -1.17
C VAL A 23 -0.35 -2.57 -1.22
N TRP A 24 -1.07 -3.21 -0.29
CA TRP A 24 -1.16 -4.66 -0.24
C TRP A 24 -1.80 -5.27 -1.47
N ASN A 25 -2.89 -4.67 -1.96
CA ASN A 25 -3.54 -5.11 -3.18
C ASN A 25 -2.60 -4.98 -4.40
N ASN A 26 -1.83 -3.87 -4.49
CA ASN A 26 -0.87 -3.69 -5.57
C ASN A 26 0.25 -4.76 -5.53
N VAL A 27 0.82 -5.00 -4.35
CA VAL A 27 1.91 -5.97 -4.18
C VAL A 27 1.42 -7.40 -4.39
N LYS A 28 0.34 -7.81 -3.72
CA LYS A 28 -0.14 -9.19 -3.74
C LYS A 28 -0.84 -9.53 -5.04
N THR A 29 -1.84 -8.75 -5.44
CA THR A 29 -2.71 -9.08 -6.57
C THR A 29 -2.07 -8.75 -7.91
N ALA A 30 -1.48 -7.55 -8.03
CA ALA A 30 -0.98 -7.08 -9.32
C ALA A 30 0.45 -7.56 -9.65
N GLN A 31 1.30 -7.81 -8.65
CA GLN A 31 2.71 -8.18 -8.86
C GLN A 31 3.02 -9.65 -8.53
N ILE A 32 2.71 -10.12 -7.31
CA ILE A 32 3.11 -11.46 -6.86
C ILE A 32 2.14 -12.54 -7.36
N GLY A 33 0.83 -12.28 -7.34
CA GLY A 33 -0.22 -13.28 -7.63
C GLY A 33 -0.20 -13.81 -9.07
N ARG A 34 0.59 -13.21 -9.96
CA ARG A 34 0.79 -13.64 -11.35
C ARG A 34 2.08 -14.43 -11.56
N LYS A 35 2.87 -14.66 -10.50
CA LYS A 35 4.16 -15.33 -10.55
C LYS A 35 4.09 -16.71 -9.91
N MET A 36 4.80 -17.68 -10.48
CA MET A 36 5.03 -18.96 -9.83
C MET A 36 6.07 -18.76 -8.73
N ILE A 37 5.66 -18.94 -7.48
CA ILE A 37 6.54 -18.81 -6.31
C ILE A 37 6.96 -20.21 -5.87
N THR A 38 8.27 -20.44 -5.82
CA THR A 38 8.85 -21.79 -5.60
C THR A 38 9.48 -21.96 -4.22
N SER A 39 9.72 -20.86 -3.50
CA SER A 39 10.29 -20.87 -2.16
C SER A 39 9.98 -19.58 -1.39
N VAL A 40 10.27 -19.59 -0.08
CA VAL A 40 10.15 -18.38 0.77
C VAL A 40 11.12 -17.28 0.32
N SER A 41 12.34 -17.65 -0.10
CA SER A 41 13.33 -16.68 -0.60
C SER A 41 12.88 -16.02 -1.90
N ASP A 42 12.27 -16.81 -2.79
CA ASP A 42 11.67 -16.34 -4.03
C ASP A 42 10.49 -15.38 -3.75
N LEU A 43 9.60 -15.74 -2.81
CA LEU A 43 8.53 -14.85 -2.36
C LEU A 43 9.08 -13.52 -1.83
N TYR A 44 10.08 -13.58 -0.95
CA TYR A 44 10.71 -12.39 -0.36
C TYR A 44 11.28 -11.48 -1.44
N SER A 45 12.05 -12.04 -2.37
CA SER A 45 12.69 -11.30 -3.46
C SER A 45 11.65 -10.61 -4.37
N ASN A 46 10.55 -11.30 -4.67
CA ASN A 46 9.46 -10.75 -5.46
C ASN A 46 8.69 -9.65 -4.71
N ALA A 47 8.42 -9.84 -3.42
CA ALA A 47 7.78 -8.83 -2.58
C ALA A 47 8.64 -7.56 -2.46
N LEU A 48 9.94 -7.72 -2.22
CA LEU A 48 10.88 -6.61 -2.14
C LEU A 48 10.95 -5.82 -3.45
N THR A 49 10.98 -6.53 -4.59
CA THR A 49 10.97 -5.90 -5.92
C THR A 49 9.68 -5.11 -6.16
N ALA A 50 8.52 -5.67 -5.79
CA ALA A 50 7.24 -4.99 -5.93
C ALA A 50 7.15 -3.71 -5.07
N LEU A 51 7.66 -3.76 -3.85
CA LEU A 51 7.71 -2.60 -2.95
C LEU A 51 8.67 -1.52 -3.47
N ARG A 52 9.85 -1.88 -3.99
CA ARG A 52 10.80 -0.93 -4.60
C ARG A 52 10.19 -0.22 -5.80
N ARG A 53 9.50 -0.96 -6.67
CA ARG A 53 8.77 -0.38 -7.82
C ARG A 53 7.73 0.65 -7.36
N LEU A 54 7.02 0.38 -6.26
CA LEU A 54 6.07 1.33 -5.69
C LEU A 54 6.77 2.57 -5.12
N GLN A 55 7.88 2.39 -4.41
CA GLN A 55 8.70 3.48 -3.89
C GLN A 55 9.20 4.42 -4.99
N GLU A 56 9.61 3.86 -6.14
CA GLU A 56 10.07 4.63 -7.31
C GLU A 56 8.93 5.34 -8.05
N ASN A 57 7.67 4.92 -7.85
CA ASN A 57 6.50 5.50 -8.50
C ASN A 57 5.60 6.22 -7.48
N SER A 58 6.07 7.37 -7.02
CA SER A 58 5.34 8.22 -6.06
C SER A 58 3.96 8.64 -6.56
N ALA A 59 3.77 8.83 -7.87
CA ALA A 59 2.46 9.18 -8.44
C ALA A 59 1.41 8.08 -8.20
N LEU A 60 1.80 6.81 -8.31
CA LEU A 60 0.92 5.69 -7.98
C LEU A 60 0.59 5.65 -6.49
N VAL A 61 1.57 5.91 -5.62
CA VAL A 61 1.36 5.98 -4.16
C VAL A 61 0.39 7.11 -3.80
N ILE A 62 0.57 8.29 -4.38
CA ILE A 62 -0.35 9.43 -4.20
C ILE A 62 -1.76 9.05 -4.69
N GLY A 63 -1.85 8.33 -5.81
CA GLY A 63 -3.12 7.85 -6.38
C GLY A 63 -3.93 6.96 -5.44
N PHE A 64 -3.29 6.21 -4.54
CA PHE A 64 -4.00 5.38 -3.54
C PHE A 64 -4.89 6.21 -2.62
N PHE A 65 -4.50 7.44 -2.32
CA PHE A 65 -5.26 8.34 -1.46
C PHE A 65 -6.44 9.02 -2.17
N GLY A 66 -6.65 8.73 -3.46
CA GLY A 66 -7.81 9.19 -4.22
C GLY A 66 -9.11 8.41 -3.92
N ASP A 67 -9.05 7.34 -3.14
CA ASP A 67 -10.24 6.61 -2.69
C ASP A 67 -11.14 7.50 -1.80
N PRO A 68 -12.45 7.63 -2.09
CA PRO A 68 -13.40 8.33 -1.24
C PRO A 68 -13.38 7.91 0.25
N HIS A 69 -13.08 6.64 0.55
CA HIS A 69 -12.97 6.14 1.92
C HIS A 69 -11.77 6.71 2.68
N LEU A 70 -10.78 7.27 1.97
CA LEU A 70 -9.57 7.88 2.53
C LEU A 70 -9.62 9.41 2.60
N ALA A 71 -10.76 10.02 2.27
CA ALA A 71 -10.93 11.47 2.26
C ALA A 71 -10.62 12.15 3.62
N TYR A 72 -10.65 11.39 4.72
CA TYR A 72 -10.31 11.87 6.06
C TYR A 72 -8.82 12.27 6.21
N ILE A 73 -7.94 11.74 5.36
CA ILE A 73 -6.48 11.97 5.46
C ILE A 73 -6.13 13.42 5.10
N GLY A 74 -6.91 14.06 4.21
CA GLY A 74 -6.75 15.46 3.82
C GLY A 74 -5.33 15.77 3.35
N TRP A 75 -5.07 15.55 2.06
CA TRP A 75 -3.82 15.88 1.39
C TRP A 75 -3.67 17.39 1.14
#